data_AF-A0A8S0SD09-F1
#
_entry.id   AF-A0A8S0SD09-F1
#
_cell.length_a   1.000
_cell.length_b   1.000
_cell.length_c   1.000
_cell.angle_alpha   90.00
_cell.angle_beta   90.00
_cell.angle_gamma   90.00
#
_symmetry.space_group_name_H-M   'P 1'
#
loop_
_entity.id
_entity.type
_entity.pdbx_description
1 polymer ?
#
loop_
_entity_poly.entity_id
_entity_poly.type
_entity_poly.pdbx_seq_one_letter_code
_entity_poly.pdbx_strand_id
1 'polypeptide(L)' 'MPDEYRYKKVWILCNDCNDTTEVYFHVIGQKCCHCESYNTRTIAPPVPPQ' A
#
# COMPACT_ATOMS: atom_id res chain seq x y z
N MET A 1 -10.69 9.92 -7.41
CA MET A 1 -10.87 8.54 -6.95
C MET A 1 -12.38 8.29 -6.87
N PRO A 2 -12.92 7.24 -7.50
CA PRO A 2 -14.32 6.87 -7.39
C PRO A 2 -14.75 6.64 -5.94
N ASP A 3 -15.99 6.98 -5.58
CA ASP A 3 -16.48 6.87 -4.20
C ASP A 3 -16.46 5.42 -3.67
N GLU A 4 -16.65 4.42 -4.52
CA GLU A 4 -16.56 3.00 -4.17
C GLU A 4 -15.18 2.61 -3.60
N TYR A 5 -14.12 3.32 -3.99
CA TYR A 5 -12.77 3.04 -3.53
C TYR A 5 -12.33 3.94 -2.39
N ARG A 6 -13.08 4.99 -2.05
CA ARG A 6 -12.67 6.06 -1.12
C ARG A 6 -12.09 5.55 0.20
N TYR A 7 -12.62 4.44 0.71
CA TYR A 7 -12.21 3.82 1.97
C TYR A 7 -11.55 2.45 1.78
N LYS A 8 -11.34 2.03 0.53
CA LYS A 8 -10.63 0.79 0.22
C LYS A 8 -9.17 0.97 0.60
N LYS A 9 -8.69 0.07 1.45
CA LYS A 9 -7.29 -0.02 1.83
C LYS A 9 -6.65 -1.26 1.24
N VAL A 10 -5.35 -1.16 0.97
CA VAL A 10 -4.53 -2.26 0.45
C VAL A 10 -3.20 -2.29 1.20
N TRP A 11 -2.70 -3.49 1.41
CA TRP A 11 -1.34 -3.70 1.92
C TRP A 11 -0.35 -3.61 0.78
N ILE A 12 0.74 -2.87 1.00
CA ILE A 12 1.80 -2.70 0.02
C ILE A 12 3.15 -3.02 0.62
N LEU A 13 4.06 -3.50 -0.22
CA LEU A 13 5.50 -3.54 0.03
C LEU A 13 6.18 -2.51 -0.86
N CYS A 14 7.02 -1.65 -0.29
CA CYS A 14 7.85 -0.73 -1.06
C CYS A 14 9.14 -1.42 -1.50
N ASN A 15 9.46 -1.39 -2.79
CA ASN A 15 10.67 -2.00 -3.32
C ASN A 15 11.94 -1.17 -3.04
N ASP A 16 11.78 0.12 -2.71
CA ASP A 16 12.93 1.02 -2.47
C ASP A 16 13.38 0.99 -1.01
N CYS A 17 12.45 0.92 -0.05
CA CYS A 17 12.78 0.90 1.39
C CYS A 17 12.38 -0.39 2.11
N ASN A 18 11.83 -1.38 1.40
CA ASN A 18 11.36 -2.67 1.94
C ASN A 18 10.30 -2.59 3.06
N ASP A 19 9.68 -1.42 3.22
CA ASP A 19 8.66 -1.23 4.25
C ASP A 19 7.30 -1.77 3.81
N THR A 20 6.55 -2.32 4.76
CA THR A 20 5.21 -2.87 4.55
C THR A 20 4.19 -2.01 5.28
N THR A 21 3.24 -1.45 4.53
CA THR A 21 2.27 -0.53 5.10
C THR A 21 0.89 -0.68 4.46
N GLU A 22 -0.16 -0.30 5.19
CA GLU A 22 -1.54 -0.28 4.70
C GLU A 22 -1.87 1.16 4.24
N VAL A 23 -2.28 1.32 2.98
CA VAL A 23 -2.59 2.62 2.39
C VAL A 23 -3.96 2.62 1.70
N TYR A 24 -4.52 3.82 1.49
CA TYR A 24 -5.72 3.97 0.67
C TYR A 24 -5.42 3.63 -0.79
N PHE A 25 -6.29 2.84 -1.39
CA PHE A 25 -6.14 2.37 -2.75
C PHE A 25 -6.25 3.51 -3.76
N HIS A 26 -5.17 3.85 -4.45
CA HIS A 26 -5.20 4.79 -5.57
C HIS A 26 -5.11 4.05 -6.90
N VAL A 27 -5.99 4.38 -7.85
CA VAL A 27 -6.03 3.76 -9.20
C VAL A 27 -4.71 3.94 -9.96
N ILE A 28 -4.02 5.06 -9.73
CA ILE A 28 -2.77 5.41 -10.42
C ILE A 28 -1.56 4.66 -9.84
N GLY A 29 -1.57 4.38 -8.54
CA GLY A 29 -0.43 3.77 -7.85
C GLY A 29 -0.44 4.06 -6.36
N GLN A 30 0.19 3.18 -5.59
CA GLN A 30 0.21 3.27 -4.13
C GLN A 30 1.50 3.94 -3.68
N LYS A 31 1.37 5.11 -3.03
CA LYS A 31 2.53 5.83 -2.49
C LYS A 31 2.96 5.22 -1.17
N CYS A 32 4.24 4.91 -1.01
CA CYS A 32 4.81 4.52 0.27
C CYS A 32 4.79 5.70 1.24
N CYS A 33 4.28 5.49 2.46
CA CYS A 33 4.25 6.51 3.51
C CYS A 33 5.64 6.79 4.11
N HIS A 34 6.60 5.89 3.95
CA HIS A 34 7.92 6.00 4.54
C HIS A 34 8.92 6.77 3.65
N CYS A 35 9.05 6.39 2.38
CA CYS A 35 10.02 6.98 1.45
C CYS A 35 9.40 7.78 0.30
N GLU A 36 8.08 7.94 0.28
CA GLU A 36 7.32 8.66 -0.75
C GLU A 36 7.39 8.08 -2.17
N SER A 37 8.05 6.94 -2.35
CA SER A 37 8.14 6.25 -3.65
C SER A 37 6.80 5.60 -4.05
N TYR A 38 6.58 5.54 -5.36
CA TYR A 38 5.50 4.76 -5.98
C TYR A 38 5.98 3.39 -6.50
N ASN A 39 7.26 3.05 -6.32
CA ASN A 39 7.81 1.73 -6.62
C ASN A 39 7.37 0.72 -5.55
N THR A 40 6.08 0.37 -5.58
CA THR A 40 5.42 -0.47 -4.58
C THR A 40 4.65 -1.59 -5.28
N ARG A 41 4.44 -2.71 -4.58
CA ARG A 41 3.57 -3.80 -5.01
C ARG A 41 2.53 -4.10 -3.94
N THR A 42 1.31 -4.43 -4.35
CA THR A 42 0.27 -4.89 -3.44
C THR A 42 0.58 -6.30 -2.94
N ILE A 43 0.36 -6.53 -1.65
CA ILE A 43 0.57 -7.82 -0.99
C ILE A 43 -0.69 -8.23 -0.22
N ALA A 44 -0.72 -9.48 0.23
CA ALA A 44 -1.73 -9.93 1.20
C ALA A 44 -1.48 -9.27 2.58
N PRO A 45 -2.50 -9.18 3.45
CA PRO A 45 -2.31 -8.73 4.82
C PRO A 45 -1.19 -9.53 5.52
N PRO A 46 -0.27 -8.87 6.24
CA PRO A 46 0.77 -9.56 6.98
C PRO A 46 0.15 -10.46 8.04
N VAL A 47 0.66 -11.69 8.16
CA VAL A 47 0.21 -12.64 9.18
C VAL A 47 0.80 -12.19 10.51
N PRO A 48 -0.01 -11.98 11.57
CA PRO A 48 0.51 -11.67 12.89
C PRO A 48 1.47 -12.79 13.36
N PRO A 49 2.54 -12.48 14.09
CA PRO A 49 3.34 -13.51 14.75
C PRO A 49 2.46 -14.31 15.71
N GLN A 50 2.60 -15.65 15.68
CA GLN A 50 1.96 -16.58 16.63
C GLN A 50 2.57 -16.46 18.02
#